data_AF-A0A1Q9H1V9-F1
#
_entry.id   AF-A0A1Q9H1V9-F1
#
_cell.length_a   1.000
_cell.length_b   1.000
_cell.length_c   1.000
_cell.angle_alpha   90.00
_cell.angle_beta   90.00
_cell.angle_gamma   90.00
#
_symmetry.space_group_name_H-M   'P 1'
#
loop_
_entity.id
_entity.type
_entity.pdbx_description
1 polymer ?
#
loop_
_entity_poly.entity_id
_entity_poly.type
_entity_poly.pdbx_seq_one_letter_code
_entity_poly.pdbx_strand_id
1 'polypeptide(L)' 'MIRSYALFSQKYKKSHYFIVSALLLAIVGSIIMLLSEEKIIFSIGLVLPALPFIIIARASDYKRKYLND' A
#
# COMPACT_ATOMS: atom_id res chain seq x y z
N MET A 1 -7.91 -11.62 7.57
CA MET A 1 -6.90 -10.69 6.99
C MET A 1 -7.10 -9.24 7.40
N ILE A 2 -8.23 -8.59 7.09
CA ILE A 2 -8.44 -7.15 7.36
C ILE A 2 -8.29 -6.80 8.86
N ARG A 3 -8.96 -7.54 9.75
CA ARG A 3 -8.84 -7.37 11.22
C ARG A 3 -7.40 -7.59 11.72
N SER A 4 -6.73 -8.64 11.25
CA SER A 4 -5.35 -8.95 11.64
C SER A 4 -4.37 -7.87 11.19
N TYR A 5 -4.54 -7.35 9.97
CA TYR A 5 -3.74 -6.24 9.46
C TYR A 5 -4.04 -4.93 10.18
N ALA A 6 -5.31 -4.66 10.53
CA ALA A 6 -5.70 -3.51 11.34
C ALA A 6 -4.99 -3.54 12.71
N LEU A 7 -5.03 -4.67 13.43
CA LEU A 7 -4.31 -4.84 14.70
C LEU A 7 -2.79 -4.73 14.54
N PHE A 8 -2.23 -5.33 13.47
CA PHE A 8 -0.81 -5.21 13.15
C PHE A 8 -0.39 -3.75 12.91
N SER A 9 -1.14 -3.01 12.10
CA SER A 9 -0.84 -1.61 11.77
C SER A 9 -0.98 -0.68 12.97
N GLN A 10 -1.85 -1.00 13.93
CA GLN A 10 -1.97 -0.26 15.19
C GLN A 10 -0.80 -0.55 16.14
N LYS A 11 -0.40 -1.82 16.26
CA LYS A 11 0.69 -2.26 17.14
C LYS A 11 2.07 -1.88 16.60
N TYR A 12 2.29 -1.97 15.29
CA TYR A 12 3.57 -1.76 14.62
C TYR A 12 3.50 -0.61 13.62
N LYS A 13 3.18 0.61 14.11
CA LYS A 13 3.00 1.81 13.29
C LYS A 13 4.21 2.10 12.36
N LYS A 14 5.44 1.97 12.88
CA LYS A 14 6.67 2.18 12.09
C LYS A 14 6.80 1.19 10.92
N SER A 15 6.54 -0.09 11.16
CA SER A 15 6.57 -1.12 10.11
C SER A 15 5.47 -0.90 9.07
N HIS A 16 4.27 -0.49 9.51
CA HIS A 16 3.19 -0.13 8.58
C HIS A 16 3.59 1.05 7.69
N TYR A 17 4.12 2.14 8.25
CA TYR A 17 4.60 3.27 7.46
C TYR A 17 5.72 2.86 6.49
N PHE A 18 6.66 2.01 6.92
CA PHE A 18 7.69 1.49 6.03
C PHE A 18 7.10 0.73 4.83
N ILE A 19 6.12 -0.15 5.05
CA ILE A 19 5.45 -0.89 3.98
C ILE A 19 4.71 0.05 3.02
N VAL A 20 3.97 1.01 3.54
CA VAL A 20 3.23 2.00 2.73
C VAL A 20 4.21 2.85 1.92
N SER A 21 5.28 3.34 2.54
CA SER A 21 6.32 4.12 1.86
C SER A 21 7.02 3.31 0.76
N ALA A 22 7.34 2.03 1.02
CA ALA A 22 7.93 1.15 0.02
C ALA A 22 7.00 0.93 -1.19
N LEU A 23 5.70 0.73 -0.95
CA LEU A 23 4.68 0.63 -2.01
C LEU A 23 4.60 1.92 -2.83
N LEU A 24 4.65 3.07 -2.16
CA LEU A 24 4.58 4.38 -2.81
C LEU A 24 5.83 4.65 -3.66
N LEU A 25 7.01 4.29 -3.16
CA LEU A 25 8.26 4.36 -3.93
C LEU A 25 8.25 3.41 -5.13
N ALA A 26 7.69 2.22 -5.00
CA ALA A 26 7.54 1.29 -6.13
C ALA A 26 6.66 1.90 -7.24
N ILE A 27 5.57 2.59 -6.88
CA ILE A 27 4.72 3.32 -7.83
C ILE A 27 5.53 4.42 -8.51
N VAL A 28 6.18 5.29 -7.74
CA VAL A 28 6.95 6.42 -8.29
C VAL A 28 8.07 5.92 -9.22
N GLY A 29 8.81 4.89 -8.80
CA GLY A 29 9.84 4.26 -9.63
C GLY A 29 9.28 3.67 -10.93
N SER A 30 8.09 3.07 -10.87
CA SER A 30 7.41 2.53 -12.04
C SER A 30 6.96 3.63 -13.00
N ILE A 31 6.48 4.77 -12.50
CA ILE A 31 6.14 5.95 -13.32
C ILE A 31 7.39 6.47 -14.02
N ILE A 32 8.50 6.61 -13.29
CA ILE A 32 9.76 7.07 -13.86
C ILE A 32 10.24 6.13 -14.98
N MET A 33 10.22 4.81 -14.73
CA MET A 33 10.61 3.83 -15.74
C MET A 33 9.66 3.82 -16.94
N LEU A 34 8.35 3.94 -16.71
CA LEU A 34 7.37 4.02 -17.78
C LEU A 34 7.60 5.26 -18.67
N LEU A 35 7.95 6.39 -18.05
CA LEU A 35 8.24 7.63 -18.77
C LEU A 35 9.58 7.59 -19.53
N SER A 36 10.62 7.00 -18.93
CA SER A 36 11.96 6.95 -19.52
C SER A 36 12.10 5.90 -20.62
N GLU A 37 11.46 4.73 -20.46
CA GLU A 37 11.64 3.58 -21.35
C GLU A 37 10.47 3.38 -22.32
N GLU A 38 9.33 4.05 -22.09
CA GLU A 38 8.07 3.92 -22.87
C GLU A 38 7.55 2.47 -23.00
N LYS A 39 8.06 1.55 -22.18
CA LYS A 39 7.65 0.13 -22.19
C LYS A 39 6.45 -0.07 -21.28
N ILE A 40 5.36 -0.56 -21.88
CA ILE A 40 4.11 -0.83 -21.15
C ILE A 40 4.27 -1.79 -19.97
N ILE A 41 5.32 -2.63 -19.96
CA ILE A 41 5.58 -3.59 -18.88
C ILE A 41 5.76 -2.90 -17.52
N PHE A 42 6.24 -1.65 -17.49
CA PHE A 42 6.39 -0.87 -16.26
C PHE A 42 5.04 -0.43 -15.66
N SER A 43 3.94 -0.46 -16.44
CA SER A 43 2.60 -0.19 -15.92
C SER A 43 2.11 -1.23 -14.91
N ILE A 44 2.69 -2.44 -14.92
CA ILE A 44 2.40 -3.49 -13.92
C ILE A 44 2.71 -2.99 -12.51
N GLY A 45 3.74 -2.16 -12.34
CA GLY A 45 4.08 -1.56 -11.06
C GLY A 45 3.06 -0.54 -10.54
N LEU A 46 2.09 -0.14 -11.35
CA LEU A 46 0.93 0.66 -10.94
C LEU A 46 -0.27 -0.21 -10.55
N VAL A 47 -0.45 -1.35 -11.23
CA VAL A 47 -1.59 -2.25 -11.00
C VAL A 47 -1.35 -3.17 -9.80
N LEU A 48 -0.14 -3.72 -9.66
CA LEU A 48 0.21 -4.66 -8.59
C LEU A 48 -0.03 -4.08 -7.17
N PRO A 49 0.29 -2.80 -6.88
CA PRO A 49 0.00 -2.19 -5.59
C PRO A 49 -1.50 -1.99 -5.30
N ALA A 50 -2.38 -2.06 -6.29
CA ALA A 50 -3.81 -1.80 -6.09
C ALA A 50 -4.45 -2.79 -5.09
N LEU A 51 -4.05 -4.07 -5.14
CA LEU A 51 -4.54 -5.10 -4.22
C LEU A 51 -4.18 -4.81 -2.75
N PRO A 52 -2.89 -4.58 -2.38
CA PRO A 52 -2.55 -4.21 -1.01
C PRO A 52 -3.18 -2.88 -0.59
N PHE A 53 -3.38 -1.90 -1.49
CA PHE A 53 -4.09 -0.67 -1.15
C PHE A 53 -5.54 -0.91 -0.74
N ILE A 54 -6.27 -1.81 -1.41
CA ILE A 54 -7.64 -2.16 -1.02
C ILE A 54 -7.65 -2.76 0.39
N ILE A 55 -6.71 -3.65 0.71
CA ILE A 55 -6.62 -4.28 2.03
C ILE A 55 -6.29 -3.23 3.11
N ILE A 56 -5.34 -2.33 2.83
CA ILE A 56 -4.94 -1.24 3.73
C ILE A 56 -6.13 -0.29 3.98
N ALA A 57 -6.84 0.11 2.92
CA ALA A 57 -8.01 0.98 3.03
C ALA A 57 -9.10 0.35 3.90
N ARG A 58 -9.45 -0.91 3.63
CA ARG A 58 -10.43 -1.65 4.44
C ARG A 58 -9.99 -1.83 5.90
N ALA A 59 -8.68 -2.01 6.14
CA ALA A 59 -8.15 -2.12 7.49
C ALA A 59 -8.17 -0.78 8.23
N SER A 60 -7.96 0.33 7.52
CA SER A 60 -8.11 1.68 8.07
C SER A 60 -9.56 1.96 8.48
N ASP A 61 -10.53 1.59 7.63
CA ASP A 61 -11.96 1.67 7.99
C ASP A 61 -12.30 0.82 9.22
N TYR A 62 -11.74 -0.39 9.30
CA TYR A 62 -11.92 -1.26 10.46
C TYR A 62 -11.34 -0.63 11.73
N LYS A 63 -10.12 -0.04 11.68
CA LYS A 63 -9.54 0.67 12.82
C LYS A 63 -10.43 1.81 13.29
N ARG A 64 -10.88 2.65 12.37
CA ARG A 64 -11.75 3.79 12.68
C ARG A 64 -13.07 3.35 13.32
N LYS A 65 -13.66 2.24 12.86
CA LYS A 65 -14.97 1.77 13.33
C LYS A 65 -14.92 0.96 14.63
N TYR A 66 -13.84 0.20 14.86
CA TYR A 66 -13.80 -0.81 15.93
C TYR A 66 -12.65 -0.64 16.92
N LEU A 67 -11.60 0.11 16.57
CA LEU A 67 -10.40 0.28 17.41
C LEU A 67 -10.24 1.70 17.94
N ASN A 68 -11.16 2.63 17.57
CA ASN A 68 -11.21 4.03 18.03
C ASN A 68 -9.84 4.74 18.00
N ASP A 69 -9.04 4.44 16.98
CA ASP A 69 -7.73 5.06 16.72
C ASP A 69 -7.87 6.23 15.73
#